data_AF-A0A9Q0HEL1-F1
#
_entry.id   AF-A0A9Q0HEL1-F1
#
_cell.length_a   1.000
_cell.length_b   1.000
_cell.length_c   1.000
_cell.angle_alpha   90.00
_cell.angle_beta   90.00
_cell.angle_gamma   90.00
#
_symmetry.space_group_name_H-M   'P 1'
#
loop_
_entity.id
_entity.type
_entity.pdbx_description
1 polymer ?
#
loop_
_entity_poly.entity_id
_entity_poly.type
_entity_poly.pdbx_seq_one_letter_code
_entity_poly.pdbx_strand_id
1 'polypeptide(L)'
;MRASDDFFPKLQASHTIHIAAVAYNTIFIGEFMQPDWDMFHSLHPMAGFHAAARAVGGCAIYVSDKPEHHDFDLLKKLVLPDGAVLRAKLPGRPKRDCLFSDPTIDRKSLLKIWNLNDFSGVLGVFNCQGKAITVEGVVSSKDVDYLSKVAEDGWNGDAIITPIWVEMWFINQRTLLCQFY
;
A
#
# COMPACT_ATOMS: atom_id res chain seq x y z
N MET A 1 6.15 -14.88 7.27
CA MET A 1 7.63 -14.82 7.24
C MET A 1 8.04 -13.37 7.09
N ARG A 2 8.99 -12.89 7.91
CA ARG A 2 9.54 -11.53 7.84
C ARG A 2 10.12 -11.29 6.43
N ALA A 3 9.59 -10.30 5.70
CA ALA A 3 9.81 -10.14 4.26
C ALA A 3 10.91 -9.13 3.87
N SER A 4 11.57 -8.51 4.84
CA SER A 4 12.62 -7.50 4.67
C SER A 4 13.46 -7.40 5.94
N ASP A 5 14.46 -6.51 5.94
CA ASP A 5 15.03 -5.95 7.17
C ASP A 5 13.97 -5.21 8.01
N ASP A 6 14.33 -4.83 9.23
CA ASP A 6 13.45 -4.23 10.24
C ASP A 6 12.99 -2.80 9.91
N PHE A 7 11.86 -2.40 10.49
CA PHE A 7 11.42 -1.01 10.54
C PHE A 7 12.34 -0.17 11.45
N PHE A 8 13.08 0.78 10.87
CA PHE A 8 13.99 1.69 11.60
C PHE A 8 13.38 3.09 11.84
N PRO A 9 12.63 3.33 12.94
CA PRO A 9 11.86 4.57 13.19
C PRO A 9 12.70 5.86 13.34
N LYS A 10 14.03 5.77 13.35
CA LYS A 10 14.95 6.93 13.46
C LYS A 10 15.68 7.24 12.16
N LEU A 11 15.57 6.39 11.14
CA LEU A 11 16.30 6.52 9.87
C LEU A 11 15.32 6.91 8.76
N GLN A 12 15.13 8.22 8.56
CA GLN A 12 14.14 8.77 7.62
C GLN A 12 14.29 8.23 6.17
N ALA A 13 15.49 7.85 5.74
CA ALA A 13 15.74 7.25 4.43
C ALA A 13 15.25 5.78 4.31
N SER A 14 15.09 5.06 5.42
CA SER A 14 14.68 3.65 5.40
C SER A 14 13.21 3.45 5.07
N HIS A 15 12.31 4.42 5.34
CA HIS A 15 10.86 4.20 5.22
C HIS A 15 10.41 3.86 3.80
N THR A 16 10.91 4.57 2.79
CA THR A 16 10.54 4.33 1.38
C THR A 16 11.21 3.06 0.84
N ILE A 17 12.47 2.82 1.21
CA ILE A 17 13.22 1.60 0.90
C ILE A 17 12.54 0.37 1.52
N HIS A 18 12.03 0.45 2.75
CA HIS A 18 11.32 -0.63 3.44
C HIS A 18 10.06 -1.05 2.69
N ILE A 19 9.22 -0.08 2.27
CA ILE A 19 7.99 -0.38 1.52
C ILE A 19 8.29 -0.92 0.13
N ALA A 20 9.36 -0.46 -0.55
CA ALA A 20 9.84 -1.09 -1.77
C ALA A 20 10.29 -2.54 -1.53
N ALA A 21 11.21 -2.75 -0.58
CA ALA A 21 11.79 -4.06 -0.29
C ALA A 21 10.74 -5.12 0.06
N VAL A 22 9.79 -4.82 0.97
CA VAL A 22 8.72 -5.79 1.30
C VAL A 22 7.83 -6.11 0.09
N ALA A 23 7.57 -5.14 -0.79
CA ALA A 23 6.74 -5.34 -1.97
C ALA A 23 7.46 -6.23 -3.01
N TYR A 24 8.70 -5.90 -3.39
CA TYR A 24 9.47 -6.71 -4.34
C TYR A 24 9.77 -8.13 -3.80
N ASN A 25 10.12 -8.27 -2.51
CA ASN A 25 10.34 -9.59 -1.91
C ASN A 25 9.04 -10.42 -1.81
N THR A 26 7.88 -9.76 -1.71
CA THR A 26 6.57 -10.43 -1.72
C THR A 26 6.24 -11.07 -3.08
N ILE A 27 6.89 -10.68 -4.18
CA ILE A 27 6.75 -11.38 -5.48
C ILE A 27 7.12 -12.87 -5.33
N PHE A 28 8.17 -13.18 -4.57
CA PHE A 28 8.65 -14.56 -4.37
C PHE A 28 8.06 -15.18 -3.11
N ILE A 29 8.18 -14.50 -1.96
CA ILE A 29 7.73 -15.03 -0.66
C ILE A 29 6.21 -15.28 -0.68
N GLY A 30 5.45 -14.40 -1.35
CA GLY A 30 4.00 -14.46 -1.47
C GLY A 30 3.45 -15.54 -2.41
N GLU A 31 4.29 -16.43 -2.96
CA GLU A 31 3.83 -17.66 -3.64
C GLU A 31 3.60 -18.82 -2.66
N PHE A 32 4.29 -18.85 -1.51
CA PHE A 32 4.30 -20.01 -0.60
C PHE A 32 4.25 -19.68 0.90
N MET A 33 4.32 -18.40 1.29
CA MET A 33 4.13 -17.96 2.67
C MET A 33 3.37 -16.63 2.74
N GLN A 34 2.65 -16.37 3.84
CA GLN A 34 2.20 -15.01 4.13
C GLN A 34 3.44 -14.14 4.45
N PRO A 35 3.72 -13.08 3.67
CA PRO A 35 4.78 -12.16 3.99
C PRO A 35 4.32 -11.25 5.13
N ASP A 36 5.24 -11.00 6.04
CA ASP A 36 5.10 -10.03 7.11
C ASP A 36 5.93 -8.79 6.75
N TRP A 37 5.29 -7.62 6.76
CA TRP A 37 5.84 -6.34 6.33
C TRP A 37 6.34 -5.47 7.49
N ASP A 38 6.38 -6.06 8.69
CA ASP A 38 6.79 -5.50 9.98
C ASP A 38 5.78 -4.58 10.67
N MET A 39 6.05 -4.35 11.96
CA MET A 39 5.46 -3.28 12.76
C MET A 39 5.65 -1.90 12.13
N PHE A 40 4.93 -0.92 12.65
CA PHE A 40 5.22 0.49 12.45
C PHE A 40 4.79 1.30 13.69
N HIS A 41 5.15 2.57 13.75
CA HIS A 41 4.64 3.50 14.76
C HIS A 41 3.48 4.30 14.17
N SER A 42 2.33 4.32 14.87
CA SER A 42 1.18 5.14 14.52
C SER A 42 1.42 6.64 14.81
N LEU A 43 2.20 6.99 15.84
CA LEU A 43 2.67 8.38 16.06
C LEU A 43 4.04 8.61 15.40
N HIS A 44 4.06 8.79 14.08
CA HIS A 44 5.28 9.05 13.31
C HIS A 44 5.02 9.90 12.05
N PRO A 45 5.96 10.78 11.60
CA PRO A 45 5.78 11.56 10.36
C PRO A 45 5.69 10.75 9.05
N MET A 46 5.86 9.42 9.11
CA MET A 46 5.60 8.48 8.01
C MET A 46 4.56 7.40 8.41
N ALA A 47 3.87 7.56 9.54
CA ALA A 47 3.02 6.51 10.12
C ALA A 47 2.00 5.97 9.13
N GLY A 48 1.24 6.87 8.49
CA GLY A 48 0.23 6.47 7.52
C GLY A 48 0.80 5.87 6.22
N PHE A 49 2.03 6.23 5.84
CA PHE A 49 2.72 5.62 4.68
C PHE A 49 3.00 4.14 4.94
N HIS A 50 3.35 3.79 6.18
CA HIS A 50 3.38 2.40 6.62
C HIS A 50 1.97 1.80 6.74
N ALA A 51 0.99 2.52 7.32
CA ALA A 51 -0.39 2.05 7.48
C ALA A 51 -1.04 1.62 6.15
N ALA A 52 -1.02 2.48 5.12
CA ALA A 52 -1.57 2.17 3.80
C ALA A 52 -0.85 0.99 3.14
N ALA A 53 0.47 0.88 3.32
CA ALA A 53 1.21 -0.29 2.87
C ALA A 53 0.81 -1.58 3.61
N ARG A 54 0.41 -1.53 4.89
CA ARG A 54 -0.17 -2.69 5.59
C ARG A 54 -1.57 -3.04 5.06
N ALA A 55 -2.42 -2.04 4.82
CA ALA A 55 -3.77 -2.24 4.28
C ALA A 55 -3.76 -2.94 2.90
N VAL A 56 -2.94 -2.45 1.95
CA VAL A 56 -2.80 -3.08 0.63
C VAL A 56 -1.85 -4.30 0.62
N GLY A 57 -0.95 -4.42 1.60
CA GLY A 57 0.01 -5.53 1.67
C GLY A 57 -0.62 -6.89 1.97
N GLY A 58 -1.84 -6.92 2.53
CA GLY A 58 -2.49 -8.16 2.99
C GLY A 58 -1.75 -8.89 4.12
N CYS A 59 -0.74 -8.24 4.69
CA CYS A 59 0.14 -8.75 5.73
C CYS A 59 -0.50 -8.61 7.12
N ALA A 60 0.25 -8.94 8.18
CA ALA A 60 -0.20 -8.65 9.53
C ALA A 60 -0.16 -7.13 9.79
N ILE A 61 -1.19 -6.59 10.46
CA ILE A 61 -1.22 -5.20 10.90
C ILE A 61 -0.99 -5.18 12.41
N TYR A 62 0.16 -4.65 12.82
CA TYR A 62 0.53 -4.47 14.22
C TYR A 62 1.43 -3.24 14.37
N VAL A 63 1.41 -2.63 15.56
CA VAL A 63 2.17 -1.41 15.87
C VAL A 63 3.03 -1.59 17.11
N SER A 64 4.10 -0.82 17.19
CA SER A 64 5.11 -0.87 18.25
C SER A 64 5.34 0.49 18.93
N ASP A 65 4.34 1.38 18.85
CA ASP A 65 4.35 2.60 19.66
C ASP A 65 4.50 2.28 21.16
N LYS A 66 5.01 3.26 21.90
CA LYS A 66 5.01 3.23 23.36
C LYS A 66 3.55 3.18 23.90
N PRO A 67 3.26 2.44 24.98
CA PRO A 67 1.95 2.47 25.63
C PRO A 67 1.45 3.89 25.91
N GLU A 68 0.16 4.12 25.76
CA GLU A 68 -0.52 5.44 25.79
C GLU A 68 -0.09 6.44 24.69
N HIS A 69 0.70 6.04 23.69
CA HIS A 69 1.21 6.93 22.63
C HIS A 69 0.80 6.42 21.23
N HIS A 70 -0.51 6.24 21.01
CA HIS A 70 -1.06 5.75 19.74
C HIS A 70 -1.87 6.81 18.98
N ASP A 71 -1.77 6.84 17.65
CA ASP A 71 -2.70 7.59 16.79
C ASP A 71 -3.95 6.73 16.55
N PHE A 72 -4.93 6.85 17.45
CA PHE A 72 -6.20 6.15 17.30
C PHE A 72 -7.00 6.56 16.06
N ASP A 73 -6.80 7.77 15.52
CA ASP A 73 -7.52 8.22 14.33
C ASP A 73 -6.87 7.75 13.04
N LEU A 74 -5.58 7.40 13.04
CA LEU A 74 -4.95 6.58 12.01
C LEU A 74 -5.35 5.11 12.16
N LEU A 75 -5.28 4.54 13.37
CA LEU A 75 -5.58 3.12 13.60
C LEU A 75 -7.03 2.75 13.25
N LYS A 76 -8.01 3.63 13.52
CA LYS A 76 -9.41 3.47 13.08
C LYS A 76 -9.59 3.33 11.57
N LYS A 77 -8.62 3.73 10.74
CA LYS A 77 -8.65 3.55 9.28
C LYS A 77 -8.21 2.15 8.83
N LEU A 78 -7.59 1.38 9.72
CA LEU A 78 -7.13 0.00 9.48
C LEU A 78 -8.07 -1.06 10.06
N VAL A 79 -9.22 -0.65 10.61
CA VAL A 79 -10.23 -1.54 11.20
C VAL A 79 -11.63 -1.17 10.74
N LEU A 80 -12.50 -2.16 10.65
CA LEU A 80 -13.92 -2.02 10.39
C LEU A 80 -14.69 -1.67 11.69
N PRO A 81 -15.95 -1.19 11.61
CA PRO A 81 -16.73 -0.80 12.78
C PRO A 81 -17.04 -1.92 13.78
N ASP A 82 -16.88 -3.19 13.39
CA ASP A 82 -16.99 -4.38 14.23
C ASP A 82 -15.67 -4.78 14.93
N GLY A 83 -14.57 -4.06 14.64
CA GLY A 83 -13.23 -4.34 15.15
C GLY A 83 -12.40 -5.30 14.28
N ALA A 84 -12.92 -5.80 13.15
CA ALA A 84 -12.14 -6.62 12.24
C ALA A 84 -11.06 -5.78 11.52
N VAL A 85 -9.89 -6.35 11.28
CA VAL A 85 -8.77 -5.65 10.61
C VAL A 85 -9.00 -5.59 9.11
N LEU A 86 -8.87 -4.40 8.52
CA LEU A 86 -8.98 -4.15 7.08
C LEU A 86 -7.73 -4.69 6.35
N ARG A 87 -7.70 -6.01 6.13
CA ARG A 87 -6.59 -6.74 5.51
C ARG A 87 -7.00 -7.34 4.17
N ALA A 88 -6.33 -6.93 3.10
CA ALA A 88 -6.53 -7.49 1.77
C ALA A 88 -6.16 -9.00 1.69
N LYS A 89 -6.73 -9.72 0.71
CA LYS A 89 -6.75 -11.19 0.64
C LYS A 89 -5.44 -11.85 0.23
N LEU A 90 -4.69 -11.23 -0.67
CA LEU A 90 -3.47 -11.79 -1.24
C LEU A 90 -2.24 -11.20 -0.55
N PRO A 91 -1.05 -11.79 -0.71
CA PRO A 91 0.20 -11.06 -0.54
C PRO A 91 0.25 -9.90 -1.55
N GLY A 92 0.33 -8.66 -1.06
CA GLY A 92 0.29 -7.44 -1.90
C GLY A 92 1.53 -7.32 -2.79
N ARG A 93 1.34 -7.10 -4.09
CA ARG A 93 2.40 -7.23 -5.09
C ARG A 93 2.64 -5.93 -5.85
N PRO A 94 3.90 -5.61 -6.20
CA PRO A 94 4.17 -4.50 -7.11
C PRO A 94 3.53 -4.78 -8.46
N LYS A 95 3.03 -3.74 -9.12
CA LYS A 95 2.49 -3.85 -10.48
C LYS A 95 3.64 -4.12 -11.47
N ARG A 96 3.30 -4.77 -12.59
CA ARG A 96 4.25 -5.18 -13.63
C ARG A 96 5.08 -4.05 -14.23
N ASP A 97 4.56 -2.82 -14.25
CA ASP A 97 5.28 -1.62 -14.71
C ASP A 97 6.36 -1.14 -13.71
N CYS A 98 6.25 -1.48 -12.43
CA CYS A 98 7.27 -1.22 -11.41
C CYS A 98 8.41 -2.26 -11.37
N LEU A 99 8.32 -3.39 -12.08
CA LEU A 99 9.28 -4.51 -11.93
C LEU A 99 10.70 -4.23 -12.43
N PHE A 100 10.87 -3.21 -13.27
CA PHE A 100 12.16 -2.85 -13.89
C PHE A 100 12.48 -1.35 -13.76
N SER A 101 11.89 -0.70 -12.75
CA SER A 101 12.24 0.66 -12.35
C SER A 101 12.68 0.69 -10.88
N ASP A 102 13.37 1.76 -10.47
CA ASP A 102 13.75 1.98 -9.09
C ASP A 102 12.97 3.18 -8.52
N PRO A 103 11.78 2.95 -7.91
CA PRO A 103 10.94 4.01 -7.38
C PRO A 103 11.55 4.69 -6.14
N THR A 104 12.73 4.27 -5.67
CA THR A 104 13.42 4.88 -4.53
C THR A 104 14.42 5.97 -4.92
N ILE A 105 14.97 5.92 -6.15
CA ILE A 105 16.00 6.87 -6.62
C ILE A 105 15.89 7.36 -8.07
N ASP A 106 15.06 6.76 -8.94
CA ASP A 106 15.01 7.10 -10.37
C ASP A 106 14.35 8.46 -10.70
N ARG A 107 13.76 9.12 -9.68
CA ARG A 107 13.06 10.41 -9.72
C ARG A 107 11.86 10.48 -10.67
N LYS A 108 11.32 9.32 -11.08
CA LYS A 108 10.29 9.22 -12.12
C LYS A 108 9.19 8.20 -11.78
N SER A 109 9.53 7.09 -11.13
CA SER A 109 8.60 6.00 -10.88
C SER A 109 7.91 6.15 -9.53
N LEU A 110 6.61 5.84 -9.53
CA LEU A 110 5.85 5.51 -8.34
C LEU A 110 5.89 4.00 -8.12
N LEU A 111 5.87 3.57 -6.86
CA LEU A 111 5.63 2.19 -6.50
C LEU A 111 4.11 1.94 -6.43
N LYS A 112 3.56 1.25 -7.43
CA LYS A 112 2.18 0.74 -7.42
C LYS A 112 2.16 -0.65 -6.78
N ILE A 113 1.36 -0.84 -5.74
CA ILE A 113 1.13 -2.13 -5.06
C ILE A 113 -0.34 -2.48 -5.16
N TRP A 114 -0.68 -3.67 -5.67
CA TRP A 114 -2.07 -4.09 -5.89
C TRP A 114 -2.45 -5.32 -5.06
N ASN A 115 -3.75 -5.43 -4.76
CA ASN A 115 -4.37 -6.53 -4.03
C ASN A 115 -5.89 -6.62 -4.32
N LEU A 116 -6.60 -7.53 -3.66
CA LEU A 116 -8.06 -7.67 -3.66
C LEU A 116 -8.60 -7.72 -2.22
N ASN A 117 -9.84 -7.29 -2.00
CA ASN A 117 -10.61 -7.62 -0.79
C ASN A 117 -11.79 -8.55 -1.17
N ASP A 118 -12.89 -8.56 -0.41
CA ASP A 118 -14.09 -9.36 -0.73
C ASP A 118 -14.97 -8.80 -1.85
N PHE A 119 -14.91 -7.49 -2.10
CA PHE A 119 -15.85 -6.75 -2.95
C PHE A 119 -15.17 -5.88 -4.03
N SER A 120 -13.87 -5.63 -3.93
CA SER A 120 -13.15 -4.74 -4.85
C SER A 120 -11.68 -5.12 -5.01
N GLY A 121 -11.07 -4.59 -6.07
CA GLY A 121 -9.61 -4.40 -6.10
C GLY A 121 -9.18 -3.34 -5.10
N VAL A 122 -7.90 -3.39 -4.73
CA VAL A 122 -7.21 -2.38 -3.93
C VAL A 122 -5.89 -2.05 -4.64
N LEU A 123 -5.61 -0.77 -4.85
CA LEU A 123 -4.31 -0.28 -5.30
C LEU A 123 -3.83 0.76 -4.31
N GLY A 124 -2.62 0.58 -3.81
CA GLY A 124 -1.85 1.57 -3.07
C GLY A 124 -0.74 2.12 -3.96
N VAL A 125 -0.57 3.44 -4.02
CA VAL A 125 0.45 4.07 -4.85
C VAL A 125 1.33 4.99 -4.00
N PHE A 126 2.63 4.71 -4.02
CA PHE A 126 3.60 5.26 -3.08
C PHE A 126 4.70 6.03 -3.82
N ASN A 127 4.93 7.28 -3.40
CA ASN A 127 6.12 8.03 -3.75
C ASN A 127 7.29 7.56 -2.88
N CYS A 128 8.19 6.76 -3.43
CA CYS A 128 9.36 6.26 -2.70
C CYS A 128 10.63 7.12 -2.86
N GLN A 129 10.57 8.20 -3.66
CA GLN A 129 11.71 9.07 -3.99
C GLN A 129 12.12 10.02 -2.84
N GLY A 130 11.28 10.12 -1.79
CA GLY A 130 11.48 10.99 -0.63
C GLY A 130 10.85 12.38 -0.75
N LYS A 131 10.75 13.07 0.40
CA LYS A 131 9.94 14.29 0.68
C LYS A 131 10.24 15.57 -0.15
N ALA A 132 10.99 15.48 -1.24
CA ALA A 132 11.42 16.63 -2.04
C ALA A 132 11.16 16.47 -3.55
N ILE A 133 10.54 15.37 -3.98
CA ILE A 133 10.29 15.07 -5.40
C ILE A 133 8.82 14.70 -5.57
N THR A 134 8.01 15.63 -6.08
CA THR A 134 6.66 15.30 -6.57
C THR A 134 6.80 14.39 -7.79
N VAL A 135 6.06 13.28 -7.82
CA VAL A 135 5.97 12.40 -8.98
C VAL A 135 4.52 12.32 -9.44
N GLU A 136 4.30 12.47 -10.74
CA GLU A 136 3.00 12.26 -11.38
C GLU A 136 2.92 10.87 -11.98
N GLY A 137 1.75 10.24 -11.90
CA GLY A 137 1.54 8.91 -12.47
C GLY A 137 0.10 8.67 -12.89
N VAL A 138 -0.05 7.73 -13.83
CA VAL A 138 -1.34 7.28 -14.35
C VAL A 138 -1.68 5.94 -13.70
N VAL A 139 -2.86 5.91 -13.07
CA VAL A 139 -3.49 4.72 -12.48
C VAL A 139 -4.69 4.29 -13.32
N SER A 140 -4.92 2.99 -13.41
CA SER A 140 -6.10 2.43 -14.06
C SER A 140 -6.55 1.13 -13.38
N SER A 141 -7.78 0.68 -13.64
CA SER A 141 -8.27 -0.63 -13.21
C SER A 141 -7.41 -1.81 -13.67
N LYS A 142 -6.69 -1.64 -14.80
CA LYS A 142 -5.72 -2.64 -15.29
C LYS A 142 -4.52 -2.80 -14.36
N ASP A 143 -4.31 -1.91 -13.38
CA ASP A 143 -3.26 -2.04 -12.37
C ASP A 143 -3.58 -3.04 -11.25
N VAL A 144 -4.77 -3.65 -11.27
CA VAL A 144 -5.15 -4.77 -10.39
C VAL A 144 -5.33 -6.05 -11.23
N ASP A 145 -4.31 -6.92 -11.27
CA ASP A 145 -4.23 -8.05 -12.23
C ASP A 145 -5.41 -9.05 -12.14
N TYR A 146 -6.11 -9.13 -11.00
CA TYR A 146 -7.23 -10.07 -10.77
C TYR A 146 -8.58 -9.39 -10.49
N LEU A 147 -8.76 -8.12 -10.87
CA LEU A 147 -10.00 -7.36 -10.58
C LEU A 147 -11.28 -8.04 -11.08
N SER A 148 -11.22 -8.73 -12.23
CA SER A 148 -12.35 -9.48 -12.81
C SER A 148 -12.78 -10.73 -12.00
N LYS A 149 -12.14 -11.02 -10.87
CA LYS A 149 -12.59 -12.05 -9.90
C LYS A 149 -13.48 -11.49 -8.78
N VAL A 150 -13.60 -10.17 -8.67
CA VAL A 150 -14.35 -9.48 -7.60
C VAL A 150 -15.25 -8.34 -8.12
N ALA A 151 -15.03 -7.84 -9.33
CA ALA A 151 -15.93 -6.91 -9.99
C ALA A 151 -17.22 -7.63 -10.44
N GLU A 152 -18.37 -7.08 -10.11
CA GLU A 152 -19.70 -7.60 -10.47
C GLU A 152 -20.06 -7.35 -11.94
N ASP A 153 -21.00 -8.12 -12.47
CA ASP A 153 -21.55 -7.90 -13.82
C ASP A 153 -22.21 -6.50 -13.92
N GLY A 154 -21.76 -5.70 -14.89
CA GLY A 154 -22.21 -4.32 -15.09
C GLY A 154 -21.31 -3.25 -14.45
N TRP A 155 -20.24 -3.64 -13.76
CA TRP A 155 -19.21 -2.73 -13.24
C TRP A 155 -18.57 -1.85 -14.33
N ASN A 156 -18.53 -0.52 -14.14
CA ASN A 156 -17.87 0.42 -15.07
C ASN A 156 -16.43 0.88 -14.67
N GLY A 157 -16.02 0.97 -13.38
CA GLY A 157 -14.63 1.03 -12.81
C GLY A 157 -13.72 2.30 -12.63
N ASP A 158 -14.06 3.32 -11.82
CA ASP A 158 -13.20 4.51 -11.49
C ASP A 158 -12.34 4.14 -10.26
N ALA A 159 -12.32 5.01 -9.24
CA ALA A 159 -11.78 4.89 -7.91
C ALA A 159 -12.50 5.90 -6.98
N ILE A 160 -12.79 5.50 -5.74
CA ILE A 160 -12.67 6.46 -4.62
C ILE A 160 -11.17 6.67 -4.41
N ILE A 161 -10.73 7.91 -4.24
CA ILE A 161 -9.37 8.27 -3.81
C ILE A 161 -9.49 9.04 -2.50
N THR A 162 -8.68 8.70 -1.49
CA THR A 162 -8.60 9.49 -0.25
C THR A 162 -7.39 10.44 -0.27
N PRO A 163 -7.47 11.62 0.38
CA PRO A 163 -6.39 12.61 0.34
C PRO A 163 -5.25 12.33 1.31
N ILE A 164 -5.40 11.36 2.22
CA ILE A 164 -4.34 10.95 3.16
C ILE A 164 -3.57 9.77 2.57
N TRP A 165 -4.28 8.82 1.95
CA TRP A 165 -3.73 7.66 1.27
C TRP A 165 -4.46 7.42 -0.03
N VAL A 166 -3.73 7.15 -1.12
CA VAL A 166 -4.32 6.55 -2.32
C VAL A 166 -4.61 5.08 -2.02
N GLU A 167 -5.63 4.84 -1.20
CA GLU A 167 -6.54 3.73 -1.42
C GLU A 167 -7.30 4.05 -2.71
N MET A 168 -7.29 3.13 -3.68
CA MET A 168 -8.27 3.13 -4.77
C MET A 168 -9.29 2.02 -4.56
N TRP A 169 -10.54 2.41 -4.28
CA TRP A 169 -11.71 1.53 -4.30
C TRP A 169 -12.37 1.62 -5.69
N PHE A 170 -12.17 0.63 -6.55
CA PHE A 170 -12.39 0.78 -8.00
C PHE A 170 -13.87 0.76 -8.48
N ILE A 171 -14.55 1.92 -8.63
CA ILE A 171 -15.97 2.16 -9.07
C ILE A 171 -16.13 3.66 -9.53
N ASN A 172 -16.66 4.14 -10.70
CA ASN A 172 -17.24 3.55 -11.94
C ASN A 172 -16.93 4.25 -13.38
N GLN A 173 -15.71 4.04 -13.91
CA GLN A 173 -14.75 4.55 -14.96
C GLN A 173 -14.42 6.03 -15.22
N ARG A 174 -13.19 6.40 -14.81
CA ARG A 174 -12.25 7.38 -15.42
C ARG A 174 -10.80 7.09 -14.99
N THR A 175 -9.86 7.45 -15.86
CA THR A 175 -8.44 7.57 -15.52
C THR A 175 -8.22 8.80 -14.63
N LEU A 176 -7.56 8.63 -13.49
CA LEU A 176 -7.25 9.73 -12.56
C LEU A 176 -5.75 10.00 -12.59
N LEU A 177 -5.37 11.23 -12.98
CA LEU A 177 -4.02 11.76 -12.80
C LEU A 177 -3.88 12.21 -11.35
N CYS A 178 -3.03 11.54 -10.59
CA CYS A 178 -2.79 11.87 -9.18
C CYS A 178 -1.39 12.46 -9.03
N GLN A 179 -1.28 13.57 -8.32
CA GLN A 179 0.01 14.12 -7.87
C GLN A 179 0.36 13.52 -6.51
N PHE A 180 1.56 12.95 -6.39
CA PHE A 180 2.06 12.36 -5.16
C PHE A 180 3.21 13.23 -4.63
N TYR A 181 3.02 13.76 -3.42
CA TYR A 181 4.01 14.56 -2.67
C TYR A 181 4.99 13.69 -1.86
#